data_AF-A0A0W0RX57-F1
#
_entry.id   AF-A0A0W0RX57-F1
#
_cell.length_a   1.000
_cell.length_b   1.000
_cell.length_c   1.000
_cell.angle_alpha   90.00
_cell.angle_beta   90.00
_cell.angle_gamma   90.00
#
_symmetry.space_group_name_H-M   'P 1'
#
loop_
_entity.id
_entity.type
_entity.pdbx_description
1 polymer ?
#
loop_
_entity_poly.entity_id
_entity_poly.type
_entity_poly.pdbx_seq_one_letter_code
_entity_poly.pdbx_strand_id
1 'polypeptide(L)'
;MFNKFESLIDLFEKKWDAELVPTYEKLKQRISQSRVLSKQETQEIINELTIHYRLFFATVTNTFAPYQDQLNETEHLKLKKFLDDVNESFQTDVNEFKNIHNQKMALLRNYFFQKQAAQLPLPTFEEQYLTGQIFPSDPPEAYPQYYTYDFK
;
A
#
# COMPACT_ATOMS: atom_id res chain seq x y z
N MET A 1 -19.25 33.77 -12.92
CA MET A 1 -18.14 32.84 -13.23
C MET A 1 -17.85 31.89 -12.05
N PHE A 2 -17.83 32.38 -10.80
CA PHE A 2 -17.68 31.58 -9.57
C PHE A 2 -18.49 30.28 -9.49
N ASN A 3 -19.75 30.26 -9.96
CA ASN A 3 -20.57 29.05 -9.89
C ASN A 3 -20.07 27.90 -10.78
N LYS A 4 -19.32 28.16 -11.86
CA LYS A 4 -18.92 27.10 -12.81
C LYS A 4 -17.69 26.32 -12.32
N PHE A 5 -16.72 27.00 -11.71
CA PHE A 5 -15.53 26.34 -11.15
C PHE A 5 -15.91 25.42 -10.00
N GLU A 6 -16.60 25.95 -8.99
CA GLU A 6 -17.03 25.16 -7.82
C GLU A 6 -17.94 24.01 -8.23
N SER A 7 -18.87 24.21 -9.18
CA SER A 7 -19.70 23.11 -9.70
C SER A 7 -18.90 22.00 -10.37
N LEU A 8 -17.78 22.33 -11.02
CA LEU A 8 -16.90 21.32 -11.64
C LEU A 8 -16.10 20.56 -10.57
N ILE A 9 -15.59 21.25 -9.54
CA ILE A 9 -14.94 20.60 -8.40
C ILE A 9 -15.93 19.66 -7.69
N ASP A 10 -17.12 20.13 -7.34
CA ASP A 10 -18.19 19.32 -6.74
C ASP A 10 -18.54 18.09 -7.59
N LEU A 11 -18.53 18.25 -8.92
CA LEU A 11 -18.78 17.14 -9.85
C LEU A 11 -17.66 16.10 -9.78
N PHE A 12 -16.40 16.53 -9.68
CA PHE A 12 -15.25 15.64 -9.56
C PHE A 12 -15.19 14.93 -8.21
N GLU A 13 -15.53 15.61 -7.12
CA GLU A 13 -15.66 14.98 -5.80
C GLU A 13 -16.75 13.90 -5.81
N LYS A 14 -17.92 14.20 -6.40
CA LYS A 14 -18.98 13.18 -6.56
C LYS A 14 -18.53 12.01 -7.43
N LYS A 15 -17.78 12.27 -8.49
CA LYS A 15 -17.23 11.23 -9.37
C LYS A 15 -16.19 10.38 -8.63
N TRP A 16 -15.37 10.99 -7.79
CA TRP A 16 -14.43 10.30 -6.92
C TRP A 16 -15.14 9.32 -5.99
N ASP A 17 -16.17 9.79 -5.28
CA ASP A 17 -16.95 8.98 -4.36
C ASP A 17 -17.73 7.86 -5.08
N ALA A 18 -18.22 8.11 -6.29
CA ALA A 18 -19.01 7.15 -7.04
C ALA A 18 -18.17 6.10 -7.79
N GLU A 19 -16.95 6.44 -8.22
CA GLU A 19 -16.14 5.58 -9.08
C GLU A 19 -14.84 5.12 -8.42
N LEU A 20 -14.06 6.04 -7.85
CA LEU A 20 -12.73 5.72 -7.36
C LEU A 20 -12.78 5.02 -6.00
N VAL A 21 -13.58 5.51 -5.06
CA VAL A 21 -13.74 4.89 -3.73
C VAL A 21 -14.20 3.43 -3.85
N PRO A 22 -15.26 3.08 -4.63
CA PRO A 22 -15.67 1.69 -4.78
C PRO A 22 -14.62 0.83 -5.49
N THR A 23 -13.88 1.41 -6.44
CA THR A 23 -12.80 0.70 -7.14
C THR A 23 -11.66 0.37 -6.18
N TYR A 24 -11.23 1.33 -5.38
CA TYR A 24 -10.24 1.13 -4.33
C TYR A 24 -10.69 0.03 -3.36
N GLU A 25 -11.93 0.08 -2.85
CA GLU A 25 -12.45 -0.92 -1.91
C GLU A 25 -12.47 -2.33 -2.52
N LYS A 26 -12.88 -2.46 -3.79
CA LYS A 26 -12.86 -3.74 -4.51
C LYS A 26 -11.44 -4.30 -4.63
N LEU A 27 -10.46 -3.45 -4.96
CA LEU A 27 -9.06 -3.85 -5.09
C LEU A 27 -8.44 -4.20 -3.73
N LYS A 28 -8.77 -3.43 -2.69
CA LYS A 28 -8.39 -3.69 -1.30
C LYS A 28 -8.91 -5.04 -0.82
N GLN A 29 -10.17 -5.36 -1.13
CA GLN A 29 -10.74 -6.67 -0.81
C GLN A 29 -9.97 -7.80 -1.50
N ARG A 30 -9.63 -7.65 -2.79
CA ARG A 30 -8.85 -8.65 -3.54
C ARG A 30 -7.49 -8.93 -2.92
N ILE A 31 -6.75 -7.89 -2.53
CA ILE A 31 -5.43 -8.07 -1.88
C ILE A 31 -5.55 -8.58 -0.43
N SER A 32 -6.66 -8.28 0.24
CA SER A 32 -6.94 -8.68 1.64
C SER A 32 -7.54 -10.08 1.78
N GLN A 33 -7.86 -10.79 0.68
CA GLN A 33 -8.39 -12.16 0.72
C GLN A 33 -7.49 -13.11 1.55
N SER A 34 -8.04 -14.21 2.07
CA SER A 34 -7.29 -15.13 2.94
C SER A 34 -6.01 -15.70 2.30
N ARG A 35 -6.02 -15.90 0.98
CA ARG A 35 -4.85 -16.37 0.21
C ARG A 35 -3.79 -15.29 0.12
N VAL A 36 -2.53 -15.64 0.37
CA VAL A 36 -1.41 -14.73 0.08
C VAL A 36 -1.14 -14.70 -1.43
N LEU A 37 -1.15 -13.49 -1.98
CA LEU A 37 -0.87 -13.25 -3.39
C LEU A 37 0.63 -13.22 -3.63
N SER A 38 1.05 -13.64 -4.82
CA SER A 38 2.41 -13.41 -5.29
C SER A 38 2.69 -11.91 -5.45
N LYS A 39 3.98 -11.56 -5.53
CA LYS A 39 4.41 -10.19 -5.82
C LYS A 39 3.86 -9.69 -7.16
N GLN A 40 3.80 -10.55 -8.17
CA GLN A 40 3.26 -10.21 -9.48
C GLN A 40 1.76 -9.89 -9.42
N GLU A 41 0.96 -10.76 -8.82
CA GLU A 41 -0.49 -10.53 -8.67
C GLU A 41 -0.79 -9.26 -7.85
N THR A 42 0.04 -8.96 -6.85
CA THR A 42 -0.06 -7.72 -6.08
C THR A 42 0.25 -6.49 -6.94
N GLN A 43 1.30 -6.58 -7.75
CA GLN A 43 1.68 -5.50 -8.68
C GLN A 43 0.60 -5.27 -9.73
N GLU A 44 -0.08 -6.32 -10.21
CA GLU A 44 -1.21 -6.20 -11.14
C GLU A 44 -2.38 -5.41 -10.52
N ILE A 45 -2.71 -5.68 -9.25
CA ILE A 45 -3.74 -4.92 -8.52
C ILE A 45 -3.33 -3.44 -8.35
N ILE A 46 -2.06 -3.17 -8.01
CA ILE A 46 -1.53 -1.80 -7.89
C ILE A 46 -1.57 -1.08 -9.25
N ASN A 47 -1.25 -1.78 -10.34
CA ASN A 47 -1.31 -1.23 -11.70
C ASN A 47 -2.75 -0.88 -12.10
N GLU A 48 -3.71 -1.74 -11.74
CA GLU A 48 -5.15 -1.47 -11.96
C GLU A 48 -5.56 -0.18 -11.22
N LEU A 49 -5.23 -0.05 -9.93
CA LEU A 49 -5.46 1.17 -9.15
C LEU A 49 -4.83 2.40 -9.82
N THR A 50 -3.56 2.26 -10.25
CA THR A 50 -2.80 3.34 -10.90
C THR A 50 -3.47 3.83 -12.17
N ILE A 51 -4.05 2.93 -12.97
CA ILE A 51 -4.78 3.29 -14.20
C ILE A 51 -5.99 4.16 -13.85
N HIS A 52 -6.79 3.77 -12.86
CA HIS A 52 -7.97 4.54 -12.45
C HIS A 52 -7.62 5.95 -11.96
N TYR A 53 -6.60 6.07 -11.11
CA TYR A 53 -6.09 7.35 -10.64
C TYR A 53 -5.57 8.24 -11.78
N ARG A 54 -4.78 7.68 -12.72
CA ARG A 54 -4.28 8.41 -13.88
C ARG A 54 -5.41 8.89 -14.78
N LEU A 55 -6.43 8.06 -15.01
CA LEU A 55 -7.60 8.44 -15.79
C LEU A 55 -8.39 9.56 -15.12
N PHE A 56 -8.58 9.48 -13.80
CA PHE A 56 -9.25 10.53 -13.04
C PHE A 56 -8.47 11.85 -13.13
N PHE A 57 -7.17 11.82 -12.83
CA PHE A 57 -6.29 12.99 -12.91
C PHE A 57 -6.31 13.63 -14.30
N ALA A 58 -6.18 12.82 -15.35
CA ALA A 58 -6.24 13.29 -16.74
C ALA A 58 -7.62 13.88 -17.09
N THR A 59 -8.71 13.33 -16.55
CA THR A 59 -10.05 13.87 -16.76
C THR A 59 -10.17 15.27 -16.15
N VAL A 60 -9.67 15.45 -14.94
CA VAL A 60 -9.71 16.75 -14.24
C VAL A 60 -8.87 17.77 -15.02
N THR A 61 -7.62 17.45 -15.34
CA THR A 61 -6.72 18.38 -16.05
C THR A 61 -7.25 18.75 -17.43
N ASN A 62 -7.75 17.77 -18.20
CA ASN A 62 -8.34 18.04 -19.52
C ASN A 62 -9.62 18.87 -19.45
N THR A 63 -10.40 18.75 -18.37
CA THR A 63 -11.62 19.54 -18.20
C THR A 63 -11.30 21.00 -17.89
N PHE A 64 -10.25 21.27 -17.13
CA PHE A 64 -9.84 22.63 -16.79
C PHE A 64 -8.90 23.29 -17.82
N ALA A 65 -8.23 22.52 -18.68
CA ALA A 65 -7.30 23.03 -19.69
C ALA A 65 -7.89 24.17 -20.58
N PRO A 66 -9.14 24.09 -21.09
CA PRO A 66 -9.72 25.16 -21.92
C PRO A 66 -10.03 26.44 -21.15
N TYR A 67 -10.08 26.37 -19.81
CA TYR A 67 -10.47 27.47 -18.94
C TYR A 67 -9.29 28.06 -18.19
N GLN A 68 -8.06 27.60 -18.45
CA GLN A 68 -6.89 27.91 -17.66
C GLN A 68 -6.61 29.42 -17.58
N ASP A 69 -6.78 30.16 -18.68
CA ASP A 69 -6.61 31.62 -18.71
C ASP A 69 -7.80 32.41 -18.11
N GLN A 70 -8.89 31.72 -17.78
CA GLN A 70 -10.12 32.31 -17.20
C GLN A 70 -10.18 32.12 -15.68
N LEU A 71 -9.31 31.29 -15.12
CA LEU A 71 -9.25 31.06 -13.67
C LEU A 71 -8.58 32.25 -13.00
N ASN A 72 -9.13 32.69 -11.88
CA ASN A 72 -8.43 33.62 -11.01
C ASN A 72 -7.36 32.91 -10.17
N GLU A 73 -6.48 33.68 -9.52
CA GLU A 73 -5.38 33.12 -8.72
C GLU A 73 -5.88 32.18 -7.60
N THR A 74 -7.02 32.48 -6.98
CA THR A 74 -7.60 31.62 -5.93
C THR A 74 -8.11 30.30 -6.50
N GLU A 75 -8.76 30.32 -7.67
CA GLU A 75 -9.23 29.12 -8.37
C GLU A 75 -8.06 28.25 -8.85
N HIS A 76 -6.97 28.86 -9.32
CA HIS A 76 -5.73 28.15 -9.65
C HIS A 76 -5.14 27.44 -8.43
N LEU A 77 -5.07 28.12 -7.28
CA LEU A 77 -4.58 27.53 -6.04
C LEU A 77 -5.48 26.39 -5.56
N LYS A 78 -6.81 26.54 -5.65
CA LYS A 78 -7.77 25.48 -5.32
C LYS A 78 -7.61 24.26 -6.23
N LEU A 79 -7.53 24.46 -7.54
CA LEU A 79 -7.34 23.38 -8.51
C LEU A 79 -6.02 22.65 -8.28
N LYS A 80 -4.95 23.39 -8.03
CA LYS A 80 -3.65 22.81 -7.71
C LYS A 80 -3.73 21.95 -6.44
N LYS A 81 -4.32 22.50 -5.36
CA LYS A 81 -4.52 21.77 -4.12
C LYS A 81 -5.33 20.49 -4.34
N PHE A 82 -6.42 20.57 -5.08
CA PHE A 82 -7.24 19.40 -5.41
C PHE A 82 -6.43 18.30 -6.12
N LEU A 83 -5.60 18.66 -7.11
CA LEU A 83 -4.73 17.71 -7.80
C LEU A 83 -3.63 17.14 -6.91
N ASP A 84 -3.08 17.95 -6.01
CA ASP A 84 -2.09 17.51 -5.01
C ASP A 84 -2.73 16.50 -4.03
N ASP A 85 -3.94 16.78 -3.53
CA ASP A 85 -4.71 15.90 -2.63
C ASP A 85 -5.02 14.54 -3.30
N VAL A 86 -5.34 14.55 -4.60
CA VAL A 86 -5.52 13.33 -5.41
C VAL A 86 -4.23 12.51 -5.48
N ASN A 87 -3.09 13.17 -5.69
CA ASN A 87 -1.80 12.48 -5.77
C ASN A 87 -1.35 11.93 -4.40
N GLU A 88 -1.61 12.66 -3.32
CA GLU A 88 -1.35 12.17 -1.95
C GLU A 88 -2.21 10.95 -1.61
N SER A 89 -3.49 10.98 -1.97
CA SER A 89 -4.40 9.84 -1.81
C SER A 89 -3.90 8.61 -2.57
N PHE A 90 -3.45 8.78 -3.81
CA PHE A 90 -2.85 7.70 -4.60
C PHE A 90 -1.64 7.06 -3.90
N GLN A 91 -0.70 7.86 -3.40
CA GLN A 91 0.48 7.32 -2.71
C GLN A 91 0.09 6.58 -1.43
N THR A 92 -0.88 7.11 -0.70
CA THR A 92 -1.41 6.50 0.52
C THR A 92 -2.01 5.12 0.23
N ASP A 93 -2.89 5.03 -0.76
CA ASP A 93 -3.55 3.78 -1.15
C ASP A 93 -2.55 2.72 -1.65
N VAL A 94 -1.58 3.12 -2.47
CA VAL A 94 -0.54 2.22 -2.96
C VAL A 94 0.31 1.67 -1.82
N ASN A 95 0.66 2.52 -0.84
CA ASN A 95 1.42 2.10 0.32
C ASN A 95 0.62 1.16 1.21
N GLU A 96 -0.69 1.38 1.35
CA GLU A 96 -1.57 0.46 2.06
C GLU A 96 -1.60 -0.92 1.38
N PHE A 97 -1.72 -0.99 0.06
CA PHE A 97 -1.71 -2.28 -0.65
C PHE A 97 -0.38 -3.02 -0.46
N LYS A 98 0.76 -2.31 -0.52
CA LYS A 98 2.07 -2.88 -0.21
C LYS A 98 2.14 -3.39 1.23
N ASN A 99 1.58 -2.65 2.19
CA ASN A 99 1.56 -3.03 3.59
C ASN A 99 0.73 -4.29 3.82
N ILE A 100 -0.47 -4.39 3.24
CA ILE A 100 -1.31 -5.59 3.31
C ILE A 100 -0.55 -6.81 2.77
N HIS A 101 0.12 -6.67 1.64
CA HIS A 101 0.96 -7.74 1.08
C HIS A 101 2.08 -8.16 2.03
N ASN A 102 2.86 -7.19 2.52
CA ASN A 102 4.01 -7.43 3.39
C ASN A 102 3.60 -8.10 4.71
N GLN A 103 2.50 -7.66 5.32
CA GLN A 103 1.95 -8.28 6.54
C GLN A 103 1.59 -9.74 6.31
N LYS A 104 0.92 -10.05 5.20
CA LYS A 104 0.53 -11.43 4.86
C LYS A 104 1.74 -12.32 4.56
N MET A 105 2.74 -11.78 3.87
CA MET A 105 4.00 -12.49 3.62
C MET A 105 4.76 -12.76 4.92
N ALA A 106 4.79 -11.81 5.85
CA ALA A 106 5.41 -11.99 7.16
C ALA A 106 4.73 -13.10 7.97
N LEU A 107 3.38 -13.15 7.97
CA LEU A 107 2.62 -14.21 8.62
C LEU A 107 2.93 -15.59 8.04
N LEU A 108 2.95 -15.72 6.70
CA LEU A 108 3.33 -16.99 6.06
C LEU A 108 4.76 -17.39 6.42
N ARG A 109 5.70 -16.44 6.34
CA ARG A 109 7.11 -16.68 6.67
C ARG A 109 7.23 -17.23 8.09
N ASN A 110 6.60 -16.57 9.07
CA ASN A 110 6.58 -17.02 10.46
C ASN A 110 6.00 -18.42 10.61
N TYR A 111 4.90 -18.72 9.93
CA TYR A 111 4.28 -20.05 9.94
C TYR A 111 5.19 -21.14 9.34
N PHE A 112 5.86 -20.85 8.21
CA PHE A 112 6.83 -21.76 7.60
C PHE A 112 8.00 -22.04 8.55
N PHE A 113 8.57 -21.01 9.18
CA PHE A 113 9.68 -21.19 10.12
C PHE A 113 9.26 -21.94 11.39
N GLN A 114 8.08 -21.67 11.95
CA GLN A 114 7.55 -22.43 13.08
C GLN A 114 7.34 -23.91 12.75
N LYS A 115 6.81 -24.22 11.55
CA LYS A 115 6.63 -25.60 11.10
C LYS A 115 7.94 -26.31 10.81
N GLN A 116 8.91 -25.65 10.18
CA GLN A 116 10.23 -26.22 9.95
C GLN A 116 10.97 -26.43 11.27
N ALA A 117 10.91 -25.48 12.20
CA ALA A 117 11.47 -25.62 13.53
C ALA A 117 10.86 -26.81 14.29
N ALA A 118 9.56 -27.04 14.17
CA ALA A 118 8.89 -28.21 14.75
C ALA A 118 9.26 -29.55 14.08
N GLN A 119 9.85 -29.52 12.88
CA GLN A 119 10.31 -30.70 12.15
C GLN A 119 11.82 -30.93 12.27
N LEU A 120 12.57 -29.99 12.85
CA LEU A 120 13.98 -30.19 13.13
C LEU A 120 14.11 -31.27 14.22
N PRO A 121 14.96 -32.30 14.01
CA PRO A 121 15.21 -33.29 15.05
C PRO A 121 15.77 -32.58 16.29
N LEU A 122 15.31 -32.99 17.46
CA LEU A 122 15.91 -32.52 18.71
C LEU A 122 17.40 -32.89 18.68
N PRO A 123 18.32 -31.95 18.99
CA PRO A 123 19.74 -32.24 19.00
C PRO A 123 20.01 -33.38 19.98
N THR A 124 20.82 -34.33 19.57
CA THR A 124 21.22 -35.48 20.38
C THR A 124 22.01 -35.04 21.61
N PHE A 125 22.09 -35.88 22.64
CA PHE A 125 22.87 -35.59 23.85
C PHE A 125 24.34 -35.25 23.54
N GLU A 126 24.94 -35.89 22.53
CA GLU A 126 26.31 -35.63 22.09
C GLU A 126 26.44 -34.25 21.42
N GLU A 127 25.47 -33.84 20.60
CA GLU A 127 25.45 -32.51 19.96
C GLU A 127 25.19 -31.37 20.97
N GLN A 128 24.36 -31.63 22.00
CA GLN A 128 24.14 -30.69 23.11
C GLN A 128 25.38 -30.52 23.99
N TYR A 129 26.17 -31.59 24.17
CA TYR A 129 27.41 -31.56 24.94
C TYR A 129 28.53 -30.81 24.21
N LEU A 130 28.62 -30.94 22.88
CA LEU A 130 29.64 -30.27 22.06
C LEU A 130 29.39 -28.77 21.86
N THR A 131 28.13 -28.32 21.92
CA THR A 131 27.75 -26.92 21.62
C THR A 131 27.87 -25.97 22.81
N GLY A 132 28.10 -26.47 24.03
CA GLY A 132 28.56 -25.68 25.17
C GLY A 132 27.69 -24.47 25.60
N GLN A 133 26.45 -24.38 25.14
CA GLN A 133 25.53 -23.29 25.51
C GLN A 133 24.10 -23.81 25.57
N ILE A 134 23.63 -24.11 26.79
CA ILE A 134 22.25 -24.46 27.03
C ILE A 134 21.76 -23.50 28.12
N PHE A 135 20.99 -22.50 27.69
CA PHE A 135 20.41 -21.37 28.43
C PHE A 135 21.35 -20.17 28.70
N PRO A 136 21.05 -18.96 28.15
CA PRO A 136 21.51 -17.75 28.80
C PRO A 136 20.82 -17.66 30.16
N SER A 137 21.58 -17.49 31.24
CA SER A 137 21.05 -17.27 32.59
C SER A 137 20.42 -15.88 32.77
N ASP A 138 20.30 -15.09 31.70
CA ASP A 138 19.65 -13.79 31.67
C ASP A 138 18.74 -13.70 30.42
N PRO A 139 17.56 -13.07 30.52
CA PRO A 139 16.69 -12.87 29.37
C PRO A 139 17.42 -11.94 28.39
N PRO A 140 17.56 -12.31 27.09
CA PRO A 140 18.05 -11.36 26.12
C PRO A 140 16.92 -10.35 25.83
N GLU A 141 16.97 -9.19 26.50
CA GLU A 141 16.41 -7.94 25.96
C GLU A 141 17.20 -7.55 24.70
N ALA A 142 17.03 -8.33 23.64
CA ALA A 142 17.51 -7.99 22.31
C ALA A 142 16.79 -8.89 21.32
N TYR A 143 15.68 -8.39 20.77
CA TYR A 143 15.12 -8.93 19.54
C TYR A 143 16.24 -9.07 18.50
N PRO A 144 16.40 -10.23 17.82
CA PRO A 144 17.37 -10.34 16.76
C PRO A 144 17.04 -9.36 15.64
N GLN A 145 17.95 -8.41 15.39
CA GLN A 145 17.90 -7.56 14.22
C GLN A 145 18.14 -8.43 12.98
N TYR A 146 17.06 -8.90 12.35
CA TYR A 146 17.14 -9.53 11.04
C TYR A 146 17.26 -8.44 9.98
N TYR A 147 18.32 -8.54 9.18
CA TYR A 147 18.58 -7.80 7.93
C TYR A 147 17.35 -7.12 7.33
N THR A 148 17.31 -5.79 7.42
CA THR A 148 16.46 -4.97 6.57
C THR A 148 16.92 -5.17 5.14
N TYR A 149 16.17 -5.98 4.37
CA TYR A 149 16.34 -6.02 2.93
C TYR A 149 15.79 -4.71 2.37
N ASP A 150 16.69 -3.77 2.12
CA ASP A 150 16.36 -2.53 1.42
C ASP A 150 15.87 -2.88 0.01
N PHE A 151 14.67 -2.39 -0.32
CA PHE A 151 14.18 -2.39 -1.68
C PHE A 151 15.05 -1.43 -2.52
N LYS A 152 15.81 -1.98 -3.46
CA LYS A 152 16.24 -1.26 -4.66
C LYS A 152 15.30 -1.57 -5.82
#